data_AF-A0A3P6TCC8-F1
#
_entry.id   AF-A0A3P6TCC8-F1
#
_cell.length_a   1.000
_cell.length_b   1.000
_cell.length_c   1.000
_cell.angle_alpha   90.00
_cell.angle_beta   90.00
_cell.angle_gamma   90.00
#
_symmetry.space_group_name_H-M   'P 1'
#
loop_
_entity.id
_entity.type
_entity.pdbx_description
1 polymer ?
#
loop_
_entity_poly.entity_id
_entity_poly.type
_entity_poly.pdbx_seq_one_letter_code
_entity_poly.pdbx_strand_id
1 'polypeptide(L)'
;MLTEMIALLTKAVRLFLFGYICCDKQLEEMMENVMNANNNNLLNVAKRIDKNARTLRGKFETVVAFDDFAYKGLFKAGKACRVLKNGMQALT
;
A
#
# COMPACT_ATOMS: atom_id res chain seq x y z
N MET A 1 21.71 24.41 0.30
CA MET A 1 21.61 24.11 1.75
C MET A 1 20.15 24.10 2.23
N LEU A 2 19.38 25.19 2.10
CA LEU A 2 17.96 25.23 2.54
C LEU A 2 17.05 24.26 1.76
N THR A 3 17.24 24.16 0.44
CA THR A 3 16.46 23.27 -0.45
C THR A 3 16.67 21.79 -0.15
N GLU A 4 17.88 21.40 0.23
CA GLU A 4 18.22 20.02 0.58
C GLU A 4 17.64 19.64 1.95
N MET A 5 17.67 20.57 2.91
CA MET A 5 17.00 20.41 4.21
C MET A 5 15.50 20.21 4.06
N ILE A 6 14.84 21.00 3.19
CA ILE A 6 13.40 20.83 2.91
C ILE A 6 13.15 19.47 2.27
N ALA A 7 13.95 19.05 1.29
CA ALA A 7 13.81 17.73 0.66
C ALA A 7 13.98 16.58 1.67
N LEU A 8 14.95 16.68 2.58
CA LEU A 8 15.19 15.73 3.66
C LEU A 8 14.02 15.67 4.65
N LEU A 9 13.49 16.83 5.06
CA LEU A 9 12.32 16.93 5.93
C LEU A 9 11.08 16.33 5.27
N THR A 10 10.80 16.63 4.00
CA THR A 10 9.64 16.06 3.29
C THR A 10 9.77 14.55 3.11
N LYS A 11 10.99 14.04 2.87
CA LYS A 11 11.26 12.60 2.74
C LYS A 11 11.15 11.88 4.08
N ALA A 12 11.66 12.50 5.16
CA ALA A 12 11.56 11.99 6.52
C ALA A 12 10.10 12.00 7.03
N VAL A 13 9.34 13.07 6.75
CA VAL A 13 7.91 13.16 7.06
C VAL A 13 7.10 12.16 6.24
N ARG A 14 7.43 11.95 4.96
CA ARG A 14 6.85 10.83 4.17
C ARG A 14 7.21 9.47 4.76
N LEU A 15 8.45 9.27 5.21
CA LEU A 15 8.86 8.04 5.89
C LEU A 15 8.09 7.80 7.20
N PHE A 16 7.77 8.87 7.93
CA PHE A 16 7.11 8.81 9.24
C PHE A 16 5.58 8.67 9.12
N LEU A 17 4.96 9.30 8.11
CA LEU A 17 3.51 9.23 7.87
C LEU A 17 3.10 8.01 7.01
N PHE A 18 3.96 7.56 6.11
CA PHE A 18 3.76 6.36 5.27
C PHE A 18 4.78 5.28 5.63
N GLY A 19 4.83 4.90 6.91
CA GLY A 19 5.80 3.96 7.48
C GLY A 19 6.21 2.84 6.52
N TYR A 20 7.50 2.83 6.14
CA TYR A 20 8.39 1.73 5.68
C TYR A 20 7.88 0.60 4.78
N ILE A 21 6.67 0.67 4.25
CA ILE A 21 6.10 -0.39 3.42
C ILE A 21 6.51 -0.11 1.97
N CYS A 22 7.63 -0.71 1.57
CA CYS A 22 8.23 -0.54 0.24
C CYS A 22 7.32 -1.09 -0.86
N CYS A 23 6.43 -0.25 -1.38
CA CYS A 23 5.80 -0.49 -2.67
C CYS A 23 6.87 -0.43 -3.77
N ASP A 24 6.95 -1.46 -4.59
CA ASP A 24 7.44 -1.23 -5.94
C ASP A 24 6.32 -0.65 -6.79
N LYS A 25 6.71 0.09 -7.82
CA LYS A 25 5.78 0.82 -8.68
C LYS A 25 4.74 -0.08 -9.36
N GLN A 26 5.12 -1.30 -9.75
CA GLN A 26 4.20 -2.20 -10.44
C GLN A 26 3.10 -2.73 -9.51
N LEU A 27 3.45 -3.04 -8.26
CA LEU A 27 2.49 -3.49 -7.24
C LEU A 27 1.56 -2.35 -6.82
N GLU A 28 2.10 -1.14 -6.63
CA GLU A 28 1.34 0.07 -6.32
C GLU A 28 0.28 0.36 -7.40
N GLU A 29 0.71 0.46 -8.67
CA GLU A 29 -0.19 0.70 -9.81
C GLU A 29 -1.27 -0.37 -9.94
N MET A 30 -0.92 -1.64 -9.69
CA MET A 30 -1.89 -2.74 -9.69
C MET A 30 -2.94 -2.56 -8.60
N MET A 31 -2.52 -2.28 -7.35
CA MET A 31 -3.44 -2.08 -6.22
C MET A 31 -4.38 -0.91 -6.49
N GLU A 32 -3.82 0.21 -6.95
CA GLU A 32 -4.56 1.40 -7.32
C GLU A 32 -5.63 1.14 -8.39
N ASN A 33 -5.30 0.35 -9.41
CA ASN A 33 -6.24 -0.02 -10.47
C ASN A 33 -7.39 -0.90 -9.95
N VAL A 34 -7.10 -1.80 -9.00
CA VAL A 34 -8.13 -2.64 -8.38
C VAL A 34 -9.06 -1.78 -7.51
N MET A 35 -8.50 -0.84 -6.75
CA MET A 35 -9.23 0.10 -5.87
C MET A 35 -10.02 1.17 -6.63
N ASN A 36 -9.71 1.42 -7.90
CA ASN A 36 -10.43 2.34 -8.78
C ASN A 36 -11.75 1.79 -9.32
N ALA A 37 -11.97 0.48 -9.28
CA ALA A 37 -13.29 -0.04 -9.61
C ALA A 37 -14.28 0.50 -8.57
N ASN A 38 -15.37 1.17 -8.99
CA ASN A 38 -16.45 1.71 -8.15
C ASN A 38 -17.17 0.61 -7.35
N ASN A 39 -16.44 -0.06 -6.47
CA ASN A 39 -16.82 -1.30 -5.82
C ASN A 39 -16.54 -1.15 -4.34
N ASN A 40 -17.60 -0.88 -3.58
CA ASN A 40 -17.54 -0.75 -2.13
C ASN A 40 -17.43 -2.11 -1.41
N ASN A 41 -17.41 -3.22 -2.16
CA ASN A 41 -17.21 -4.55 -1.58
C ASN A 41 -15.73 -4.79 -1.29
N LEU A 42 -15.33 -4.46 -0.06
CA LEU A 42 -13.96 -4.63 0.47
C LEU A 42 -13.44 -6.06 0.27
N LEU A 43 -14.28 -7.08 0.45
CA LEU A 43 -13.88 -8.48 0.27
C LEU A 43 -13.51 -8.79 -1.19
N ASN A 44 -14.26 -8.25 -2.14
CA ASN A 44 -13.93 -8.43 -3.57
C ASN A 44 -12.65 -7.68 -3.96
N VAL A 45 -12.45 -6.47 -3.41
CA VAL A 45 -11.20 -5.71 -3.60
C VAL A 45 -10.01 -6.50 -3.05
N ALA A 46 -10.10 -6.98 -1.80
CA ALA A 46 -9.06 -7.77 -1.15
C ALA A 46 -8.72 -9.05 -1.96
N LYS A 47 -9.74 -9.79 -2.42
CA LYS A 47 -9.55 -10.98 -3.26
C LYS A 47 -8.84 -10.68 -4.57
N ARG A 48 -9.17 -9.56 -5.22
CA ARG A 48 -8.54 -9.15 -6.49
C ARG A 48 -7.10 -8.71 -6.27
N ILE A 49 -6.81 -7.96 -5.20
CA ILE A 49 -5.44 -7.57 -4.83
C ILE A 49 -4.61 -8.82 -4.53
N ASP A 50 -5.06 -9.74 -3.66
CA ASP A 50 -4.33 -10.97 -3.34
C ASP A 50 -4.07 -11.82 -4.60
N LYS A 51 -5.09 -12.03 -5.44
CA LYS A 51 -4.96 -12.79 -6.69
C LYS A 51 -3.90 -12.17 -7.62
N ASN A 52 -3.89 -10.86 -7.77
CA ASN A 52 -2.95 -10.16 -8.66
C ASN A 52 -1.55 -10.04 -8.05
N ALA A 53 -1.43 -9.82 -6.74
CA ALA A 53 -0.14 -9.74 -6.07
C ALA A 53 0.60 -11.10 -6.10
N ARG A 54 -0.16 -12.21 -6.04
CA ARG A 54 0.37 -13.58 -6.21
C ARG A 54 1.11 -13.81 -7.51
N THR A 55 0.68 -13.20 -8.61
CA THR A 55 1.36 -13.35 -9.90
C THR A 55 2.65 -12.53 -9.97
N LEU A 56 2.75 -11.43 -9.22
CA LEU A 56 3.90 -10.54 -9.25
C LEU A 56 5.00 -10.96 -8.27
N ARG A 57 4.64 -11.32 -7.03
CA ARG A 57 5.63 -11.31 -5.93
C ARG A 57 5.48 -12.42 -4.88
N GLY A 58 4.47 -13.30 -4.97
CA GLY A 58 4.24 -14.43 -4.04
C GLY A 58 2.97 -14.29 -3.19
N LYS A 59 2.81 -15.11 -2.14
CA LYS A 59 1.62 -15.04 -1.27
C LYS A 59 1.68 -13.81 -0.37
N PHE A 60 0.58 -13.06 -0.30
CA PHE A 60 0.40 -11.90 0.57
C PHE A 60 -0.81 -12.07 1.45
N GLU A 61 -0.74 -11.56 2.67
CA GLU A 61 -1.94 -11.26 3.43
C GLU A 61 -2.45 -9.91 2.95
N THR A 62 -3.71 -9.86 2.52
CA THR A 62 -4.30 -8.61 2.03
C THR A 62 -5.36 -8.11 3.00
N VAL A 63 -5.16 -6.88 3.48
CA VAL A 63 -6.12 -6.17 4.33
C VAL A 63 -6.65 -4.98 3.55
N VAL A 64 -7.98 -4.82 3.51
CA VAL A 64 -8.64 -3.67 2.88
C VAL A 64 -9.69 -3.12 3.83
N ALA A 65 -9.65 -1.82 4.10
CA ALA A 65 -10.54 -1.16 5.04
C ALA A 65 -10.92 0.24 4.55
N PHE A 66 -12.06 0.75 4.98
CA PHE A 66 -12.38 2.17 4.86
C PHE A 66 -11.75 2.98 6.02
N ASP A 67 -11.81 2.42 7.23
CA ASP A 67 -11.26 3.03 8.43
C ASP A 67 -9.77 2.69 8.63
N ASP A 68 -9.13 3.43 9.53
CA ASP A 68 -7.78 3.15 9.98
C ASP A 68 -7.67 1.80 10.72
N PHE A 69 -6.55 1.13 10.54
CA PHE A 69 -6.25 -0.13 11.23
C PHE A 69 -4.79 -0.17 11.68
N ALA A 70 -4.55 -0.85 12.80
CA ALA A 70 -3.20 -1.22 13.22
C ALA A 70 -2.88 -2.63 12.72
N TYR A 71 -1.76 -2.78 12.02
CA TYR A 71 -1.29 -4.07 11.52
C TYR A 71 0.19 -4.26 11.87
N LYS A 72 0.54 -5.42 12.43
CA LYS A 72 1.92 -5.82 12.73
C LYS A 72 2.22 -7.13 12.02
N GLY A 73 3.13 -7.08 11.05
CA GLY A 73 3.61 -8.26 10.32
C GLY A 73 5.12 -8.20 10.13
N LEU A 74 5.74 -9.38 10.03
CA LEU A 74 7.14 -9.49 9.64
C LEU A 74 7.22 -9.60 8.13
N PHE A 75 7.46 -8.46 7.47
CA PHE A 75 7.61 -8.42 6.02
C PHE A 75 9.07 -8.53 5.63
N LYS A 76 9.35 -9.34 4.61
CA LYS A 76 10.62 -9.21 3.90
C LYS A 76 10.63 -7.84 3.20
N ALA A 77 11.73 -7.10 3.27
CA ALA A 77 11.83 -5.79 2.63
C ALA A 77 11.43 -5.86 1.14
N GLY A 78 10.60 -4.92 0.68
CA GLY A 78 10.08 -4.88 -0.70
C GLY A 78 8.98 -5.89 -1.03
N LYS A 79 8.41 -6.55 0.00
CA LYS A 79 7.31 -7.51 -0.11
C LYS A 79 6.08 -7.07 0.70
N ALA A 80 5.90 -5.77 0.85
CA ALA A 80 4.70 -5.20 1.42
C ALA A 80 4.44 -3.85 0.74
N CYS A 81 3.20 -3.58 0.39
CA CYS A 81 2.76 -2.32 -0.20
C CYS A 81 1.48 -1.84 0.49
N ARG A 82 1.45 -0.55 0.88
CA ARG A 82 0.29 0.12 1.45
C ARG A 82 -0.14 1.24 0.51
N VAL A 83 -1.41 1.23 0.12
CA VAL A 83 -2.02 2.22 -0.78
C VAL A 83 -3.27 2.81 -0.14
N LEU A 84 -3.40 4.14 -0.20
CA LEU A 84 -4.61 4.87 0.17
C LEU A 84 -5.21 5.45 -1.11
N LYS A 85 -6.45 5.08 -1.44
CA LYS A 85 -7.16 5.57 -2.63
C LYS A 85 -8.66 5.60 -2.41
N ASN A 86 -9.32 6.67 -2.83
CA ASN A 86 -10.79 6.83 -2.75
C ASN A 86 -11.37 6.56 -1.35
N GLY A 87 -10.67 6.98 -0.29
CA GLY A 87 -11.10 6.73 1.10
C GLY A 87 -10.95 5.27 1.56
N MET A 88 -10.31 4.41 0.75
CA MET A 88 -10.02 3.02 1.06
C MET A 88 -8.52 2.85 1.26
N GLN A 89 -8.14 2.05 2.26
CA GLN A 89 -6.78 1.66 2.54
C GLN A 89 -6.59 0.19 2.24
N ALA A 90 -5.53 -0.15 1.53
CA ALA A 90 -5.14 -1.53 1.26
C ALA A 90 -3.68 -1.77 1.68
N LEU A 91 -3.43 -2.91 2.31
CA LEU A 91 -2.12 -3.44 2.64
C LEU A 91 -2.00 -4.84 2.04
N THR A 92 -0.92 -5.11 1.30
CA THR A 92 -0.60 -6.44 0.75
C THR A 92 0.89 -6.69 0.83
#